data_AF-A0A849SWJ1-F1
#
_entry.id   AF-A0A849SWJ1-F1
#
_cell.length_a   1.000
_cell.length_b   1.000
_cell.length_c   1.000
_cell.angle_alpha   90.00
_cell.angle_beta   90.00
_cell.angle_gamma   90.00
#
_symmetry.space_group_name_H-M   'P 1'
#
loop_
_entity.id
_entity.type
_entity.pdbx_description
1 polymer ?
#
loop_
_entity_poly.entity_id
_entity_poly.type
_entity_poly.pdbx_seq_one_letter_code
_entity_poly.pdbx_strand_id
1 'polypeptide(L)'
;MKILIERFKKSIPYVLVILFISWAMYKYFLERNIKPKTSLALDWESLEKSEKSEKSEKLPIEKKELIPVKEKEFTTMSPAEKDAFNEYDIIEKKWLEIVKNNLGESFYFQYLEMREQNDKEKMSAYQEYHDYLRQKQGDKFEYNISEDQSERERKINQIYLNKLLEIIGPAKFQEYLKSRDQFNEESRRNNKEFILMEF
;
A
#
# COMPACT_ATOMS: atom_id res chain seq x y z
N MET A 1 -15.14 49.75 -42.33
CA MET A 1 -13.92 49.18 -41.70
C MET A 1 -13.68 49.67 -40.26
N LYS A 2 -13.77 50.98 -39.96
CA LYS A 2 -13.57 51.52 -38.58
C LYS A 2 -14.52 50.98 -37.49
N ILE A 3 -15.80 50.79 -37.81
CA ILE A 3 -16.82 50.29 -36.86
C ILE A 3 -16.53 48.85 -36.40
N LEU A 4 -15.95 48.03 -37.28
CA LEU A 4 -15.58 46.65 -36.97
C LEU A 4 -14.41 46.60 -35.98
N ILE A 5 -13.46 47.52 -36.12
CA ILE A 5 -12.27 47.61 -35.25
C ILE A 5 -12.65 48.04 -33.83
N GLU A 6 -13.62 48.94 -33.66
CA GLU A 6 -14.08 49.35 -32.32
C GLU A 6 -14.85 48.24 -31.58
N ARG A 7 -15.68 47.48 -32.29
CA ARG A 7 -16.37 46.31 -31.72
C ARG A 7 -15.38 45.20 -31.34
N PHE A 8 -14.34 45.02 -32.16
CA PHE A 8 -13.26 44.08 -31.85
C PHE A 8 -12.50 44.51 -30.59
N LYS A 9 -12.11 45.78 -30.47
CA LYS A 9 -11.42 46.29 -29.27
C LYS A 9 -12.19 46.09 -27.97
N LYS A 10 -13.52 46.21 -28.00
CA LYS A 10 -14.37 45.98 -26.82
C LYS A 10 -14.49 44.49 -26.44
N SER A 11 -14.27 43.57 -27.36
CA SER A 11 -14.39 42.12 -27.12
C SER A 11 -13.08 41.45 -26.70
N ILE A 12 -11.93 42.07 -26.98
CA ILE A 12 -10.59 41.59 -26.56
C ILE A 12 -10.50 41.19 -25.06
N PRO A 13 -10.95 42.01 -24.08
CA PRO A 13 -10.81 41.63 -22.66
C PRO A 13 -11.62 40.38 -22.32
N TYR A 14 -12.79 40.19 -22.90
CA TYR A 14 -13.63 39.01 -22.67
C TYR A 14 -13.01 37.76 -23.26
N VAL A 15 -12.44 37.86 -24.46
CA VAL A 15 -11.71 36.75 -25.10
C VAL A 15 -10.49 36.35 -24.28
N LEU A 16 -9.77 37.31 -23.71
CA LEU A 16 -8.62 37.04 -22.82
C LEU A 16 -9.05 36.35 -21.52
N VAL A 17 -10.17 36.77 -20.92
CA VAL A 17 -10.70 36.11 -19.71
C VAL A 17 -11.13 34.68 -20.01
N ILE A 18 -11.81 34.44 -21.14
CA ILE A 18 -12.20 33.07 -21.55
C ILE A 18 -10.97 32.21 -21.79
N LEU A 19 -9.96 32.72 -22.51
CA LEU A 19 -8.69 32.01 -22.72
C LEU A 19 -7.98 31.71 -21.40
N PHE A 20 -7.98 32.64 -20.44
CA PHE A 20 -7.37 32.43 -19.13
C PHE A 20 -8.10 31.35 -18.32
N ILE A 21 -9.43 31.37 -18.31
CA ILE A 21 -10.26 30.36 -17.63
C ILE A 21 -10.07 28.98 -18.29
N SER A 22 -10.06 28.92 -19.62
CA SER A 22 -9.78 27.67 -20.36
C SER A 22 -8.38 27.14 -20.09
N TRP A 23 -7.37 28.01 -20.03
CA TRP A 23 -6.00 27.63 -19.65
C TRP A 23 -5.90 27.14 -18.20
N ALA A 24 -6.55 27.84 -17.26
CA ALA A 24 -6.58 27.45 -15.85
C ALA A 24 -7.28 26.10 -15.65
N MET A 25 -8.40 25.86 -16.34
CA MET A 25 -9.08 24.56 -16.32
C MET A 25 -8.23 23.46 -16.97
N TYR A 26 -7.58 23.74 -18.09
CA TYR A 26 -6.67 22.80 -18.75
C TYR A 26 -5.49 22.42 -17.83
N LYS A 27 -4.87 23.41 -17.19
CA LYS A 27 -3.78 23.20 -16.23
C LYS A 27 -4.25 22.40 -15.01
N TYR A 28 -5.38 22.79 -14.42
CA TYR A 28 -5.97 22.09 -13.27
C TYR A 28 -6.32 20.64 -13.58
N PHE A 29 -6.84 20.37 -14.79
CA PHE A 29 -7.23 19.01 -15.19
C PHE A 29 -6.04 18.14 -15.56
N LEU A 30 -4.98 18.69 -16.15
CA LEU A 30 -3.74 17.95 -16.41
C LEU A 30 -2.97 17.64 -15.13
N GLU A 31 -2.85 18.60 -14.20
CA GLU A 31 -2.14 18.39 -12.93
C GLU A 31 -2.83 17.34 -12.05
N ARG A 32 -4.16 17.16 -12.14
CA ARG A 32 -4.88 16.05 -11.47
C ARG A 32 -4.73 14.68 -12.15
N ASN A 33 -4.42 14.64 -13.45
CA ASN A 33 -4.27 13.39 -14.19
C ASN A 33 -2.82 12.91 -14.35
N ILE A 34 -1.85 13.70 -13.87
CA ILE A 34 -0.51 13.20 -13.60
C ILE A 34 -0.64 12.33 -12.34
N LYS A 35 -1.06 11.07 -12.53
CA LYS A 35 -0.71 10.02 -11.57
C LYS A 35 0.77 10.19 -11.29
N PRO A 36 1.22 10.24 -10.03
CA PRO A 36 2.65 10.13 -9.77
C PRO A 36 3.10 8.84 -10.45
N LYS A 37 3.89 9.00 -11.52
CA LYS A 37 4.61 7.91 -12.15
C LYS A 37 5.78 7.56 -11.24
N THR A 38 5.49 7.29 -9.97
CA THR A 38 6.31 6.41 -9.15
C THR A 38 5.83 5.02 -9.46
N SER A 39 6.11 4.56 -10.69
CA SER A 39 6.64 3.20 -10.75
C SER A 39 7.83 3.26 -9.81
N LEU A 40 7.69 2.70 -8.61
CA LEU A 40 8.80 2.20 -7.81
C LEU A 40 9.42 1.07 -8.63
N ALA A 41 9.97 1.42 -9.80
CA ALA A 41 10.88 0.60 -10.53
C ALA A 41 11.97 0.30 -9.52
N LEU A 42 12.11 -0.97 -9.20
CA LEU A 42 13.08 -1.44 -8.24
C LEU A 42 14.45 -0.86 -8.58
N ASP A 43 14.97 -0.07 -7.65
CA ASP A 43 16.38 0.29 -7.64
C ASP A 43 17.15 -0.89 -7.05
N TRP A 44 17.33 -1.94 -7.84
CA TRP A 44 17.98 -3.19 -7.42
C TRP A 44 19.42 -2.96 -6.95
N GLU A 45 20.07 -1.85 -7.34
CA GLU A 45 21.42 -1.48 -6.91
C GLU A 45 21.52 -1.14 -5.42
N SER A 46 20.41 -0.70 -4.79
CA SER A 46 20.42 -0.43 -3.34
C SER A 46 20.39 -1.71 -2.49
N LEU A 47 19.76 -2.79 -3.01
CA LEU A 47 19.67 -4.10 -2.35
C LEU A 47 20.99 -4.89 -2.45
N GLU A 48 21.71 -4.79 -3.56
CA GLU A 48 23.03 -5.43 -3.70
C GLU A 48 24.10 -4.80 -2.77
N LYS A 49 23.85 -3.58 -2.28
CA LYS A 49 24.79 -2.86 -1.40
C LYS A 49 24.65 -3.28 0.07
N SER A 50 23.47 -3.71 0.52
CA SER A 50 23.24 -4.27 1.86
C SER A 50 23.77 -5.71 1.98
N GLU A 51 23.58 -6.55 0.96
CA GLU A 51 24.08 -7.95 0.96
C GLU A 51 25.61 -8.06 1.04
N LYS A 52 26.37 -7.02 0.63
CA LYS A 52 27.84 -7.03 0.70
C LYS A 52 28.40 -6.71 2.09
N SER A 53 27.62 -6.16 3.03
CA SER A 53 28.15 -5.83 4.36
C SER A 53 27.95 -6.90 5.42
N GLU A 54 27.12 -7.92 5.18
CA GLU A 54 26.86 -8.99 6.16
C GLU A 54 27.26 -10.36 5.60
N LYS A 55 28.57 -10.59 5.49
CA LYS A 55 29.11 -11.90 5.14
C LYS A 55 30.09 -12.40 6.20
N SER A 56 29.55 -12.80 7.34
CA SER A 56 30.13 -13.76 8.29
C SER A 56 29.02 -14.09 9.29
N GLU A 57 28.38 -15.26 9.23
CA GLU A 57 28.86 -16.44 9.95
C GLU A 57 28.15 -17.69 9.40
N LYS A 58 28.90 -18.70 8.96
CA LYS A 58 28.34 -19.98 8.51
C LYS A 58 28.23 -20.92 9.71
N LEU A 59 27.03 -21.38 10.06
CA LEU A 59 26.84 -22.59 10.85
C LEU A 59 26.50 -23.78 9.90
N PRO A 60 27.02 -24.99 10.16
CA PRO A 60 26.83 -26.14 9.28
C PRO A 60 25.49 -26.83 9.57
N ILE A 61 24.64 -26.97 8.55
CA ILE A 61 23.36 -27.68 8.66
C ILE A 61 23.45 -29.04 7.95
N GLU A 62 23.13 -30.06 8.72
CA GLU A 62 23.08 -31.48 8.41
C GLU A 62 22.02 -31.78 7.34
N LYS A 63 22.40 -32.58 6.33
CA LYS A 63 21.50 -33.00 5.24
C LYS A 63 20.38 -33.88 5.78
N LYS A 64 19.14 -33.39 5.76
CA LYS A 64 17.94 -34.24 5.85
C LYS A 64 17.44 -34.56 4.45
N GLU A 65 17.29 -35.86 4.18
CA GLU A 65 16.86 -36.40 2.89
C GLU A 65 15.43 -35.98 2.52
N LEU A 66 15.26 -35.71 1.23
CA LEU A 66 14.04 -35.22 0.58
C LEU A 66 12.96 -36.32 0.55
N ILE A 67 11.79 -36.04 1.14
CA ILE A 67 10.57 -36.82 0.90
C ILE A 67 9.90 -36.25 -0.38
N PRO A 68 9.49 -37.08 -1.35
CA PRO A 68 8.90 -36.62 -2.60
C PRO A 68 7.56 -35.90 -2.36
N VAL A 69 7.43 -34.71 -2.97
CA VAL A 69 6.24 -33.86 -2.93
C VAL A 69 5.11 -34.56 -3.72
N LYS A 70 4.17 -35.17 -3.00
CA LYS A 70 2.84 -35.47 -3.54
C LYS A 70 2.07 -34.15 -3.68
N GLU A 71 1.49 -33.91 -4.85
CA GLU A 71 0.46 -32.89 -5.07
C GLU A 71 -0.59 -33.01 -3.96
N LYS A 72 -0.65 -32.02 -3.07
CA LYS A 72 -1.71 -31.95 -2.07
C LYS A 72 -2.96 -31.46 -2.79
N GLU A 73 -3.92 -32.36 -2.94
CA GLU A 73 -5.32 -32.01 -3.17
C GLU A 73 -5.73 -30.89 -2.20
N PHE A 74 -6.43 -29.86 -2.70
CA PHE A 74 -6.97 -28.76 -1.90
C PHE A 74 -7.85 -29.33 -0.79
N THR A 75 -7.24 -29.52 0.36
CA THR A 75 -7.85 -30.15 1.51
C THR A 75 -8.72 -29.11 2.19
N THR A 76 -9.98 -29.45 2.44
CA THR A 76 -10.87 -28.69 3.33
C THR A 76 -10.11 -28.22 4.56
N MET A 77 -10.16 -26.91 4.86
CA MET A 77 -9.50 -26.30 6.03
C MET A 77 -9.68 -27.17 7.27
N SER A 78 -8.59 -27.40 7.99
CA SER A 78 -8.60 -28.06 9.29
C SER A 78 -9.46 -27.25 10.29
N PRO A 79 -10.01 -27.88 11.34
CA PRO A 79 -10.77 -27.17 12.36
C PRO A 79 -10.00 -26.00 12.99
N ALA A 80 -8.70 -26.17 13.24
CA ALA A 80 -7.85 -25.12 13.80
C ALA A 80 -7.66 -23.92 12.86
N GLU A 81 -7.52 -24.16 11.55
CA GLU A 81 -7.45 -23.08 10.54
C GLU A 81 -8.77 -22.32 10.43
N LYS A 82 -9.91 -23.02 10.57
CA LYS A 82 -11.24 -22.39 10.60
C LYS A 82 -11.42 -21.50 11.82
N ASP A 83 -10.98 -21.96 13.00
CA ASP A 83 -11.07 -21.19 14.23
C ASP A 83 -10.21 -19.92 14.16
N ALA A 84 -8.98 -20.03 13.64
CA ALA A 84 -8.10 -18.88 13.41
C ALA A 84 -8.69 -17.88 12.39
N PHE A 85 -9.30 -18.39 11.32
CA PHE A 85 -9.98 -17.55 10.32
C PHE A 85 -11.19 -16.80 10.92
N ASN A 86 -12.02 -17.49 11.70
CA ASN A 86 -13.16 -16.86 12.38
C ASN A 86 -12.71 -15.79 13.38
N GLU A 87 -11.62 -16.05 14.12
CA GLU A 87 -11.03 -15.08 15.03
C GLU A 87 -10.52 -13.84 14.29
N TYR A 88 -9.85 -14.02 13.15
CA TYR A 88 -9.42 -12.92 12.29
C TYR A 88 -10.61 -12.09 11.79
N ASP A 89 -11.68 -12.73 11.27
CA ASP A 89 -12.88 -12.04 10.78
C ASP A 89 -13.56 -11.20 11.88
N ILE A 90 -13.61 -11.70 13.12
CA ILE A 90 -14.14 -10.94 14.26
C ILE A 90 -13.28 -9.70 14.55
N ILE A 91 -11.95 -9.86 14.54
CA ILE A 91 -11.01 -8.78 14.83
C ILE A 91 -11.05 -7.73 13.72
N GLU A 92 -11.11 -8.17 12.46
CA GLU A 92 -11.27 -7.30 11.30
C GLU A 92 -12.56 -6.50 11.35
N LYS A 93 -13.70 -7.14 11.65
CA LYS A 93 -14.98 -6.44 11.81
C LYS A 93 -14.92 -5.38 12.92
N LYS A 94 -14.34 -5.72 14.08
CA LYS A 94 -14.13 -4.77 15.19
C LYS A 94 -13.29 -3.58 14.73
N TRP A 95 -12.22 -3.82 13.98
CA TRP A 95 -11.38 -2.75 13.43
C TRP A 95 -12.15 -1.85 12.46
N LEU A 96 -12.89 -2.44 11.52
CA LEU A 96 -13.68 -1.70 10.54
C LEU A 96 -14.75 -0.82 11.19
N GLU A 97 -15.38 -1.28 12.28
CA GLU A 97 -16.32 -0.46 13.06
C GLU A 97 -15.64 0.75 13.72
N ILE A 98 -14.46 0.55 14.32
CA ILE A 98 -13.67 1.64 14.91
C ILE A 98 -13.31 2.68 13.85
N VAL A 99 -12.82 2.23 12.69
CA VAL A 99 -12.47 3.12 11.59
C VAL A 99 -13.69 3.86 11.06
N LYS A 100 -14.83 3.18 10.88
CA LYS A 100 -16.08 3.80 10.44
C LYS A 100 -16.51 4.91 11.41
N ASN A 101 -16.43 4.67 12.71
CA ASN A 101 -16.80 5.65 13.73
C ASN A 101 -15.85 6.87 13.76
N ASN A 102 -14.55 6.65 13.63
CA ASN A 102 -13.55 7.73 13.65
C ASN A 102 -13.59 8.59 12.39
N LEU A 103 -13.63 7.95 11.22
CA LEU A 103 -13.58 8.66 9.95
C LEU A 103 -14.95 9.27 9.59
N GLY A 104 -16.03 8.59 9.96
CA GLY A 104 -17.38 8.88 9.50
C GLY A 104 -17.67 8.29 8.12
N GLU A 105 -18.96 8.13 7.79
CA GLU A 105 -19.39 7.43 6.57
C GLU A 105 -18.84 8.05 5.28
N SER A 106 -18.64 9.36 5.26
CA SER A 106 -18.14 10.09 4.08
C SER A 106 -16.73 9.66 3.64
N PHE A 107 -15.89 9.23 4.57
CA PHE A 107 -14.50 8.86 4.31
C PHE A 107 -14.25 7.35 4.44
N TYR A 108 -15.17 6.62 5.06
CA TYR A 108 -15.05 5.18 5.27
C TYR A 108 -14.92 4.38 3.96
N PHE A 109 -15.71 4.71 2.94
CA PHE A 109 -15.61 4.02 1.63
C PHE A 109 -14.25 4.25 0.96
N GLN A 110 -13.69 5.45 1.07
CA GLN A 110 -12.37 5.77 0.53
C GLN A 110 -11.28 5.04 1.31
N TYR A 111 -11.44 4.89 2.62
CA TYR A 111 -10.54 4.06 3.44
C TYR A 111 -10.52 2.60 2.97
N LEU A 112 -11.70 1.99 2.75
CA LEU A 112 -11.78 0.60 2.29
C LEU A 112 -11.09 0.40 0.93
N GLU A 113 -11.32 1.30 -0.02
CA GLU A 113 -10.67 1.26 -1.32
C GLU A 113 -9.15 1.40 -1.19
N MET A 114 -8.67 2.33 -0.35
CA MET A 114 -7.24 2.49 -0.10
C MET A 114 -6.63 1.25 0.57
N ARG A 115 -7.34 0.59 1.46
CA ARG A 115 -6.89 -0.65 2.11
C ARG A 115 -6.75 -1.79 1.10
N GLU A 116 -7.74 -1.99 0.23
CA GLU A 116 -7.66 -2.99 -0.84
C GLU A 116 -6.50 -2.71 -1.81
N GLN A 117 -6.29 -1.43 -2.17
CA GLN A 117 -5.18 -1.05 -3.04
C GLN A 117 -3.82 -1.23 -2.35
N ASN A 118 -3.72 -0.93 -1.05
CA ASN A 118 -2.53 -1.17 -0.23
C ASN A 118 -2.16 -2.66 -0.24
N ASP A 119 -3.11 -3.54 0.06
CA ASP A 119 -2.89 -4.99 0.05
C ASP A 119 -2.48 -5.51 -1.33
N LYS A 120 -3.14 -5.02 -2.39
CA LYS A 120 -2.79 -5.37 -3.77
C LYS A 120 -1.37 -4.95 -4.14
N GLU A 121 -0.94 -3.76 -3.72
CA GLU A 121 0.42 -3.28 -3.97
C GLU A 121 1.47 -4.09 -3.19
N LYS A 122 1.17 -4.44 -1.92
CA LYS A 122 2.03 -5.35 -1.15
C LYS A 122 2.18 -6.70 -1.82
N MET A 123 1.07 -7.30 -2.26
CA MET A 123 1.08 -8.58 -2.97
C MET A 123 1.84 -8.50 -4.30
N SER A 124 1.71 -7.39 -5.04
CA SER A 124 2.48 -7.16 -6.26
C SER A 124 3.98 -7.06 -5.96
N ALA A 125 4.36 -6.27 -4.94
CA ALA A 125 5.75 -6.12 -4.53
C ALA A 125 6.36 -7.44 -4.04
N TYR A 126 5.56 -8.26 -3.36
CA TYR A 126 5.91 -9.62 -2.96
C TYR A 126 6.20 -10.51 -4.18
N GLN A 127 5.30 -10.52 -5.16
CA GLN A 127 5.46 -11.32 -6.39
C GLN A 127 6.69 -10.90 -7.19
N GLU A 128 6.92 -9.59 -7.34
CA GLU A 128 8.12 -9.06 -8.01
C GLU A 128 9.41 -9.53 -7.34
N TYR A 129 9.46 -9.50 -6.00
CA TYR A 129 10.62 -9.98 -5.25
C TYR A 129 10.80 -11.49 -5.40
N HIS A 130 9.71 -12.25 -5.36
CA HIS A 130 9.74 -13.69 -5.57
C HIS A 130 10.27 -14.06 -6.96
N ASP A 131 9.81 -13.37 -8.01
CA ASP A 131 10.28 -13.60 -9.38
C ASP A 131 11.76 -13.22 -9.55
N TYR A 132 12.21 -12.16 -8.88
CA TYR A 132 13.62 -11.78 -8.86
C TYR A 132 14.50 -12.86 -8.21
N LEU A 133 14.12 -13.37 -7.03
CA LEU A 133 14.86 -14.43 -6.35
C LEU A 133 14.90 -15.71 -7.18
N ARG A 134 13.79 -16.09 -7.82
CA ARG A 134 13.73 -17.24 -8.74
C ARG A 134 14.69 -17.07 -9.92
N GLN A 135 14.77 -15.87 -10.51
CA GLN A 135 15.70 -15.59 -11.61
C GLN A 135 17.18 -15.67 -11.17
N LYS A 136 17.49 -15.22 -9.95
CA LYS A 136 18.87 -15.14 -9.45
C LYS A 136 19.37 -16.45 -8.82
N GLN A 137 18.53 -17.17 -8.08
CA GLN A 137 18.91 -18.33 -7.27
C GLN A 137 18.33 -19.67 -7.79
N GLY A 138 17.48 -19.63 -8.84
CA GLY A 138 16.80 -20.80 -9.41
C GLY A 138 15.56 -21.21 -8.61
N ASP A 139 15.02 -22.41 -8.83
CA ASP A 139 13.80 -22.88 -8.14
C ASP A 139 14.04 -23.45 -6.73
N LYS A 140 15.28 -23.39 -6.22
CA LYS A 140 15.70 -24.03 -4.96
C LYS A 140 16.11 -23.04 -3.87
N PHE A 141 15.59 -21.81 -3.89
CA PHE A 141 15.82 -20.89 -2.77
C PHE A 141 14.82 -21.18 -1.63
N GLU A 142 15.33 -21.21 -0.41
CA GLU A 142 14.50 -21.24 0.79
C GLU A 142 14.09 -19.80 1.10
N TYR A 143 12.79 -19.58 1.20
CA TYR A 143 12.25 -18.24 1.41
C TYR A 143 12.54 -17.79 2.83
N ASN A 144 13.31 -16.71 2.95
CA ASN A 144 13.39 -15.94 4.18
C ASN A 144 12.81 -14.57 3.86
N ILE A 145 11.82 -14.11 4.63
CA ILE A 145 11.28 -12.76 4.52
C ILE A 145 12.47 -11.83 4.82
N SER A 146 13.09 -11.27 3.78
CA SER A 146 14.25 -10.41 3.98
C SER A 146 13.79 -9.12 4.66
N GLU A 147 14.69 -8.49 5.42
CA GLU A 147 14.44 -7.19 6.02
C GLU A 147 14.05 -6.15 4.95
N ASP A 148 14.60 -6.27 3.74
CA ASP A 148 14.30 -5.43 2.58
C ASP A 148 12.83 -5.52 2.13
N GLN A 149 12.21 -6.70 2.20
CA GLN A 149 10.79 -6.88 1.93
C GLN A 149 9.94 -6.13 2.96
N SER A 150 10.36 -6.17 4.22
CA SER A 150 9.71 -5.45 5.32
C SER A 150 9.83 -3.93 5.15
N GLU A 151 10.93 -3.44 4.57
CA GLU A 151 11.10 -2.01 4.26
C GLU A 151 10.18 -1.57 3.11
N ARG A 152 10.04 -2.38 2.06
CA ARG A 152 9.16 -2.05 0.92
C ARG A 152 7.70 -2.03 1.33
N GLU A 153 7.27 -3.00 2.13
CA GLU A 153 5.93 -3.02 2.73
C GLU A 153 5.67 -1.77 3.58
N ARG A 154 6.63 -1.41 4.44
CA ARG A 154 6.55 -0.18 5.25
C ARG A 154 6.41 1.08 4.39
N LYS A 155 7.13 1.16 3.27
CA LYS A 155 7.02 2.29 2.32
C LYS A 155 5.63 2.36 1.69
N ILE A 156 5.07 1.22 1.27
CA ILE A 156 3.71 1.13 0.72
C ILE A 156 2.71 1.63 1.77
N ASN A 157 2.77 1.12 3.01
CA ASN A 157 1.92 1.59 4.11
C ASN A 157 2.01 3.09 4.35
N GLN A 158 3.22 3.64 4.34
CA GLN A 158 3.42 5.07 4.56
C GLN A 158 2.78 5.93 3.46
N ILE A 159 2.83 5.50 2.20
CA ILE A 159 2.17 6.18 1.08
C ILE A 159 0.67 6.29 1.36
N TYR A 160 0.06 5.17 1.77
CA TYR A 160 -1.37 5.11 2.03
C TYR A 160 -1.77 5.90 3.29
N LEU A 161 -0.96 5.90 4.35
CA LEU A 161 -1.14 6.77 5.51
C LEU A 161 -1.12 8.25 5.13
N ASN A 162 -0.19 8.65 4.26
CA ASN A 162 -0.13 10.03 3.77
C ASN A 162 -1.36 10.39 2.93
N LYS A 163 -1.81 9.50 2.03
CA LYS A 163 -3.05 9.69 1.27
C LYS A 163 -4.26 9.85 2.20
N LEU A 164 -4.36 9.01 3.24
CA LEU A 164 -5.44 9.08 4.22
C LEU A 164 -5.41 10.42 4.95
N LEU A 165 -4.24 10.87 5.42
CA LEU A 165 -4.05 12.18 6.05
C LEU A 165 -4.52 13.34 5.15
N GLU A 166 -4.17 13.31 3.86
CA GLU A 166 -4.58 14.33 2.89
C GLU A 166 -6.11 14.40 2.71
N ILE A 167 -6.78 13.24 2.75
CA ILE A 167 -8.24 13.13 2.55
C ILE A 167 -9.02 13.56 3.80
N ILE A 168 -8.65 13.08 4.98
CA ILE A 168 -9.44 13.25 6.21
C ILE A 168 -8.98 14.43 7.06
N GLY A 169 -7.78 14.96 6.78
CA GLY A 169 -7.15 16.05 7.51
C GLY A 169 -6.47 15.62 8.82
N PRO A 170 -5.63 16.51 9.40
CA PRO A 170 -4.73 16.16 10.51
C PRO A 170 -5.45 15.76 11.80
N ALA A 171 -6.58 16.39 12.13
CA ALA A 171 -7.32 16.11 13.37
C ALA A 171 -7.88 14.68 13.38
N LYS A 172 -8.65 14.31 12.35
CA LYS A 172 -9.20 12.95 12.21
C LYS A 172 -8.11 11.90 12.01
N PHE A 173 -7.02 12.27 11.33
CA PHE A 173 -5.89 11.38 11.16
C PHE A 173 -5.20 11.04 12.49
N GLN A 174 -5.06 12.00 13.41
CA GLN A 174 -4.55 11.72 14.74
C GLN A 174 -5.47 10.77 15.53
N GLU A 175 -6.78 10.95 15.43
CA GLU A 175 -7.75 10.04 16.06
C GLU A 175 -7.65 8.62 15.49
N TYR A 176 -7.55 8.49 14.17
CA TYR A 176 -7.30 7.21 13.50
C TYR A 176 -6.02 6.53 13.99
N LEU A 177 -4.89 7.25 14.03
CA LEU A 177 -3.61 6.69 14.50
C LEU A 177 -3.71 6.22 15.95
N LYS A 178 -4.31 7.05 16.82
CA LYS A 178 -4.52 6.69 18.23
C LYS A 178 -5.34 5.42 18.36
N SER A 179 -6.43 5.30 17.61
CA SER A 179 -7.27 4.10 17.65
C SER A 179 -6.56 2.86 17.08
N ARG A 180 -5.76 3.01 16.03
CA ARG A 180 -4.92 1.93 15.49
C ARG A 180 -3.91 1.44 16.53
N ASP A 181 -3.19 2.37 17.15
CA ASP A 181 -2.15 2.05 18.12
C ASP A 181 -2.76 1.38 19.36
N GLN A 182 -3.90 1.89 19.85
CA GLN A 182 -4.66 1.25 20.94
C GLN A 182 -5.15 -0.16 20.58
N PHE A 183 -5.69 -0.34 19.38
CA PHE A 183 -6.14 -1.63 18.89
C PHE A 183 -4.99 -2.65 18.78
N ASN A 184 -3.84 -2.21 18.29
CA ASN A 184 -2.64 -3.03 18.20
C ASN A 184 -2.06 -3.37 19.57
N GLU A 185 -2.06 -2.43 20.51
CA GLU A 185 -1.67 -2.71 21.90
C GLU A 185 -2.60 -3.73 22.56
N GLU A 186 -3.92 -3.61 22.38
CA GLU A 186 -4.89 -4.61 22.85
C GLU A 186 -4.61 -5.98 22.24
N SER A 187 -4.32 -6.04 20.95
CA SER A 187 -4.04 -7.30 20.24
C SER A 187 -2.77 -7.96 20.77
N ARG A 188 -1.70 -7.19 21.01
CA ARG A 188 -0.46 -7.68 21.65
C ARG A 188 -0.71 -8.22 23.05
N ARG A 189 -1.46 -7.50 23.89
CA ARG A 189 -1.80 -7.95 25.26
C ARG A 189 -2.58 -9.26 25.29
N ASN A 190 -3.36 -9.53 24.23
CA ASN A 190 -4.13 -10.76 24.07
C ASN A 190 -3.35 -11.88 23.36
N ASN A 191 -2.03 -11.75 23.19
CA ASN A 191 -1.16 -12.68 22.43
C ASN A 191 -1.60 -12.89 20.96
N LYS A 192 -2.21 -11.86 20.35
CA LYS A 192 -2.65 -11.87 18.95
C LYS A 192 -1.72 -11.02 18.08
N GLU A 193 -0.41 -11.20 18.26
CA GLU A 193 0.61 -10.42 17.53
C GLU A 193 0.61 -10.66 16.01
N PHE A 194 -0.01 -11.77 15.56
CA PHE A 194 -0.19 -12.07 14.15
C PHE A 194 -1.27 -11.21 13.47
N ILE A 195 -2.03 -10.41 14.23
CA ILE A 195 -3.10 -9.53 13.71
C ILE A 195 -2.84 -8.09 14.16
N LEU A 196 -1.80 -7.49 13.61
CA LEU A 196 -1.52 -6.06 13.78
C LEU A 196 -2.01 -5.29 12.55
N MET A 197 -2.71 -4.19 12.80
CA MET A 197 -3.18 -3.29 11.76
C MET A 197 -2.07 -2.30 11.41
N GLU A 198 -1.64 -2.27 10.15
CA GLU A 198 -0.60 -1.35 9.68
C GLU A 198 -1.18 -0.08 9.06
N PHE A 199 -2.04 -0.25 8.05
CA PHE A 199 -2.86 0.76 7.36
C PHE A 199 -4.34 0.33 7.36
#